data_AF-A0A8T3YML8-F1
#
_entry.id   AF-A0A8T3YML8-F1
#
_cell.length_a   1.000
_cell.length_b   1.000
_cell.length_c   1.000
_cell.angle_alpha   90.00
_cell.angle_beta   90.00
_cell.angle_gamma   90.00
#
_symmetry.space_group_name_H-M   'P 1'
#
loop_
_entity.id
_entity.type
_entity.pdbx_description
1 polymer ?
#
loop_
_entity_poly.entity_id
_entity_poly.type
_entity_poly.pdbx_seq_one_letter_code
_entity_poly.pdbx_strand_id
1 'polypeptide(L)'
;MAIRQKHDAGEDTPKGIPEPSWQNTAQKESSPKIMLALVSLLALTVLVQAFNFTEQGQINSQLERQWGLFSPNGGGGVTGAIDMSGWTENDKMNYEMHGVIPAQAAGSTVNPGANASSAVAGFIDVSPKGIPRIYGAELGVSFDDVSPSDPRKADETIALLSQFDKENSGKFIELEGEKLQRYIKISSQISCEYCCGAESIIFPNGQAACGCAHSYSMRGLAKYLLDRHAGEFTDDQILEEMGKWKTLYFPGALSQKAQVLKGKGIELNYINLASNKYRGIEKGAVGGGAMVGGC
;
A
#
# COMPACT_ATOMS: atom_id res chain seq x y z
N MET A 1 14.98 50.59 -62.83
CA MET A 1 16.15 49.68 -62.89
C MET A 1 16.19 48.90 -61.58
N ALA A 2 15.79 47.64 -61.59
CA ALA A 2 15.88 46.75 -60.44
C ALA A 2 16.53 45.45 -60.91
N ILE A 3 17.69 45.14 -60.34
CA ILE A 3 18.57 44.05 -60.75
C ILE A 3 18.11 42.78 -60.03
N ARG A 4 17.76 41.76 -60.83
CA ARG A 4 17.30 40.44 -60.40
C ARG A 4 18.53 39.54 -60.22
N GLN A 5 18.94 39.26 -58.98
CA GLN A 5 19.95 38.25 -58.67
C GLN A 5 19.31 36.85 -58.72
N LYS A 6 19.85 35.99 -59.59
CA LYS A 6 19.60 34.55 -59.61
C LYS A 6 20.55 33.89 -58.61
N HIS A 7 20.01 33.07 -57.72
CA HIS A 7 20.78 32.14 -56.90
C HIS A 7 20.71 30.77 -57.56
N ASP A 8 21.88 30.26 -57.96
CA ASP A 8 22.06 28.93 -58.51
C ASP A 8 22.05 27.89 -57.39
N ALA A 9 21.26 26.83 -57.59
CA ALA A 9 21.20 25.66 -56.75
C ALA A 9 22.36 24.72 -57.10
N GLY A 10 23.30 24.56 -56.17
CA GLY A 10 24.30 23.50 -56.21
C GLY A 10 23.78 22.28 -55.44
N GLU A 11 23.47 21.20 -56.16
CA GLU A 11 23.25 19.87 -55.59
C GLU A 11 24.59 19.24 -55.20
N ASP A 12 24.93 19.32 -53.91
CA ASP A 12 25.99 18.51 -53.31
C ASP A 12 25.39 17.17 -52.85
N THR A 13 25.57 16.12 -53.66
CA THR A 13 25.30 14.74 -53.23
C THR A 13 26.33 14.30 -52.19
N PRO A 14 25.91 13.88 -50.97
CA PRO A 14 26.84 13.41 -49.95
C PRO A 14 27.45 12.06 -50.35
N LYS A 15 28.79 12.02 -50.37
CA LYS A 15 29.59 10.82 -50.60
C LYS A 15 29.30 9.77 -49.52
N GLY A 16 29.28 8.51 -49.96
CA GLY A 16 28.87 7.31 -49.24
C GLY A 16 29.37 7.18 -47.80
N ILE A 17 28.43 6.78 -46.94
CA ILE A 17 28.67 6.33 -45.58
C ILE A 17 29.39 4.98 -45.65
N PRO A 18 30.55 4.80 -45.01
CA PRO A 18 31.23 3.50 -44.96
C PRO A 18 30.37 2.47 -44.20
N GLU A 19 30.24 1.28 -44.76
CA GLU A 19 29.51 0.17 -44.12
C GLU A 19 30.15 -0.19 -42.76
N PRO A 20 29.33 -0.43 -41.71
CA PRO A 20 29.82 -0.77 -40.39
C PRO A 20 30.31 -2.23 -40.34
N SER A 21 31.62 -2.41 -40.13
CA SER A 21 32.33 -3.69 -40.05
C SER A 21 32.14 -4.42 -38.70
N TRP A 22 30.90 -4.73 -38.31
CA TRP A 22 30.60 -5.46 -37.06
C TRP A 22 30.39 -6.98 -37.25
N GLN A 23 30.66 -7.52 -38.42
CA GLN A 23 30.69 -8.97 -38.60
C GLN A 23 32.08 -9.48 -38.26
N ASN A 24 32.32 -9.85 -36.99
CA ASN A 24 33.28 -10.88 -36.52
C ASN A 24 33.56 -10.78 -35.00
N THR A 25 32.53 -10.63 -34.17
CA THR A 25 32.67 -11.02 -32.75
C THR A 25 32.42 -12.52 -32.68
N ALA A 26 33.52 -13.29 -32.76
CA ALA A 26 33.54 -14.71 -32.51
C ALA A 26 32.74 -15.03 -31.24
N GLN A 27 31.66 -15.80 -31.38
CA GLN A 27 30.90 -16.32 -30.26
C GLN A 27 31.85 -17.15 -29.40
N LYS A 28 32.32 -16.55 -28.30
CA LYS A 28 33.14 -17.22 -27.31
C LYS A 28 32.25 -18.24 -26.62
N GLU A 29 32.28 -19.48 -27.10
CA GLU A 29 31.55 -20.60 -26.52
C GLU A 29 31.84 -20.64 -25.02
N SER A 30 30.81 -20.37 -24.23
CA SER A 30 30.91 -20.43 -22.78
C SER A 30 31.27 -21.85 -22.37
N SER A 31 32.38 -22.00 -21.65
CA SER A 31 32.87 -23.31 -21.21
C SER A 31 31.76 -24.08 -20.49
N PRO A 32 31.57 -25.38 -20.76
CA PRO A 32 30.52 -26.18 -20.11
C PRO A 32 30.62 -26.17 -18.57
N LYS A 33 31.82 -25.89 -18.02
CA LYS A 33 32.02 -25.72 -16.57
C LYS A 33 31.33 -24.46 -16.01
N ILE A 34 31.28 -23.37 -16.78
CA ILE A 34 30.63 -22.12 -16.37
C ILE A 34 29.11 -22.29 -16.38
N MET A 35 28.57 -22.95 -17.41
CA MET A 35 27.15 -23.29 -17.47
C MET A 35 26.73 -24.17 -16.29
N LEU A 36 27.51 -25.20 -15.94
CA LEU A 36 27.21 -26.09 -14.82
C LEU A 36 27.20 -25.33 -13.47
N ALA A 37 28.13 -24.40 -13.28
CA ALA A 37 28.20 -23.57 -12.08
C ALA A 37 26.99 -22.63 -11.94
N LEU A 38 26.56 -22.01 -13.06
CA LEU A 38 25.39 -21.13 -13.08
C LEU A 38 24.10 -21.89 -12.80
N VAL A 39 23.92 -23.08 -13.39
CA VAL A 39 22.75 -23.94 -13.13
C VAL A 39 22.72 -24.39 -11.67
N SER A 40 23.87 -24.75 -11.11
CA SER A 40 23.97 -25.17 -9.70
C SER A 40 23.62 -24.03 -8.74
N LEU A 41 24.09 -22.81 -9.02
CA LEU A 41 23.78 -21.63 -8.22
C LEU A 41 22.28 -21.31 -8.25
N LEU A 42 21.66 -21.40 -9.43
CA LEU A 42 20.25 -21.09 -9.63
C LEU A 42 19.35 -22.14 -8.94
N ALA A 43 19.74 -23.43 -8.98
CA ALA A 43 19.06 -24.47 -8.24
C ALA A 43 19.14 -24.25 -6.71
N LEU A 44 20.29 -23.79 -6.22
CA LEU A 44 20.46 -23.49 -4.79
C LEU A 44 19.56 -22.32 -4.35
N THR A 45 19.43 -21.27 -5.17
CA THR A 45 18.55 -20.13 -4.85
C THR A 45 17.08 -20.53 -4.81
N VAL A 46 16.64 -21.39 -5.74
CA VAL A 46 15.25 -21.90 -5.75
C VAL A 46 14.98 -22.77 -4.52
N LEU A 47 15.94 -23.59 -4.09
CA LEU A 47 15.80 -24.41 -2.87
C LEU A 47 15.69 -23.55 -1.60
N VAL A 48 16.47 -22.47 -1.49
CA VAL A 48 16.38 -21.53 -0.35
C VAL A 48 15.03 -20.80 -0.33
N GLN A 49 14.53 -20.37 -1.49
CA GLN A 49 13.21 -19.74 -1.59
C GLN A 49 12.08 -20.72 -1.24
N ALA A 50 12.17 -21.97 -1.69
CA ALA A 50 11.20 -23.01 -1.36
C ALA A 50 11.18 -23.33 0.14
N PHE A 51 12.36 -23.41 0.78
CA PHE A 51 12.47 -23.66 2.22
C PHE A 51 11.81 -22.56 3.06
N ASN A 52 12.08 -21.28 2.72
CA ASN A 52 11.47 -20.12 3.39
C ASN A 52 9.92 -20.12 3.25
N PHE A 53 9.39 -20.59 2.13
CA PHE A 53 7.95 -20.68 1.91
C PHE A 53 7.29 -21.78 2.76
N THR A 54 7.96 -22.92 2.95
CA THR A 54 7.45 -24.01 3.79
C THR A 54 7.43 -23.69 5.29
N GLU A 55 8.40 -22.96 5.83
CA GLU A 55 8.38 -22.56 7.25
C GLU A 55 7.25 -21.57 7.54
N GLN A 56 6.98 -20.61 6.65
CA GLN A 56 5.86 -19.68 6.82
C GLN A 56 4.49 -20.38 6.76
N GLY A 57 4.33 -21.40 5.91
CA GLY A 57 3.11 -22.20 5.85
C GLY A 57 2.81 -22.98 7.13
N GLN A 58 3.85 -23.49 7.82
CA GLN A 58 3.67 -24.24 9.06
C GLN A 58 3.29 -23.33 10.24
N ILE A 59 3.88 -22.13 10.34
CA ILE A 59 3.54 -21.13 11.37
C ILE A 59 2.08 -20.70 11.25
N ASN A 60 1.59 -20.46 10.04
CA ASN A 60 0.18 -20.08 9.80
C ASN A 60 -0.79 -21.21 10.18
N SER A 61 -0.44 -22.47 9.89
CA SER A 61 -1.30 -23.62 10.21
C SER A 61 -1.40 -23.92 11.72
N GLN A 62 -0.35 -23.62 12.50
CA GLN A 62 -0.42 -23.75 13.96
C GLN A 62 -1.21 -22.61 14.60
N LEU A 63 -1.13 -21.41 14.01
CA LEU A 63 -1.97 -20.29 14.42
C LEU A 63 -3.46 -20.63 14.20
N GLU A 64 -3.85 -21.10 13.02
CA GLU A 64 -5.25 -21.47 12.73
C GLU A 64 -5.80 -22.58 13.66
N ARG A 65 -4.98 -23.53 14.08
CA ARG A 65 -5.39 -24.60 15.01
C ARG A 65 -5.63 -24.12 16.44
N GLN A 66 -4.99 -23.04 16.88
CA GLN A 66 -5.29 -22.42 18.18
C GLN A 66 -6.62 -21.64 18.17
N TRP A 67 -7.09 -21.19 17.00
CA TRP A 67 -8.33 -20.41 16.87
C TRP A 67 -9.59 -21.26 16.63
N GLY A 68 -9.47 -22.48 16.12
CA GLY A 68 -10.60 -23.40 15.86
C GLY A 68 -11.36 -23.92 17.09
N LEU A 69 -10.94 -23.58 18.32
CA LEU A 69 -11.59 -23.98 19.58
C LEU A 69 -12.64 -22.97 20.10
N PHE A 70 -12.83 -21.83 19.41
CA PHE A 70 -13.80 -20.80 19.81
C PHE A 70 -14.80 -20.53 18.68
N SER A 71 -15.74 -21.45 18.49
CA SER A 71 -16.94 -21.16 17.70
C SER A 71 -18.16 -21.15 18.61
N PRO A 72 -18.88 -20.02 18.69
CA PRO A 72 -20.29 -20.08 19.01
C PRO A 72 -21.12 -19.40 17.93
N ASN A 73 -21.97 -20.22 17.34
CA ASN A 73 -23.19 -19.85 16.66
C ASN A 73 -24.12 -19.12 17.67
N GLY A 74 -24.54 -17.89 17.39
CA GLY A 74 -25.52 -17.18 18.23
C GLY A 74 -25.59 -15.67 17.96
N GLY A 75 -26.61 -15.25 17.21
CA GLY A 75 -26.89 -13.85 16.94
C GLY A 75 -27.41 -13.08 18.16
N GLY A 76 -26.88 -11.88 18.38
CA GLY A 76 -27.37 -10.92 19.36
C GLY A 76 -26.56 -9.63 19.29
N GLY A 77 -27.12 -8.59 18.68
CA GLY A 77 -26.48 -7.27 18.58
C GLY A 77 -26.42 -6.58 19.94
N VAL A 78 -25.23 -6.16 20.37
CA VAL A 78 -25.02 -5.37 21.59
C VAL A 78 -24.35 -4.05 21.20
N THR A 79 -25.11 -2.97 21.26
CA THR A 79 -24.62 -1.59 21.21
C THR A 79 -24.41 -1.09 22.64
N GLY A 80 -23.21 -1.30 23.20
CA GLY A 80 -22.85 -0.81 24.54
C GLY A 80 -21.73 0.23 24.44
N ALA A 81 -22.00 1.48 24.83
CA ALA A 81 -20.95 2.48 25.00
C ALA A 81 -20.05 2.11 26.19
N ILE A 82 -18.74 2.36 26.07
CA ILE A 82 -17.78 2.12 27.16
C ILE A 82 -18.02 3.14 28.28
N ASP A 83 -18.18 2.65 29.51
CA ASP A 83 -18.30 3.50 30.68
C ASP A 83 -16.93 4.10 31.06
N MET A 84 -16.79 5.41 30.82
CA MET A 84 -15.58 6.18 31.13
C MET A 84 -15.70 6.98 32.43
N SER A 85 -16.73 6.73 33.25
CA SER A 85 -17.00 7.52 34.46
C SER A 85 -15.88 7.41 35.51
N GLY A 86 -15.08 6.35 35.48
CA GLY A 86 -13.92 6.14 36.37
C GLY A 86 -12.56 6.55 35.78
N TRP A 87 -12.52 7.14 34.59
CA TRP A 87 -11.27 7.42 33.89
C TRP A 87 -10.74 8.81 34.24
N THR A 88 -9.42 8.93 34.35
CA THR A 88 -8.80 10.25 34.44
C THR A 88 -8.97 11.00 33.12
N GLU A 89 -8.89 12.33 33.12
CA GLU A 89 -8.92 13.10 31.87
C GLU A 89 -7.79 12.70 30.91
N ASN A 90 -6.63 12.30 31.46
CA ASN A 90 -5.53 11.79 30.66
C ASN A 90 -5.87 10.44 30.02
N ASP A 91 -6.61 9.56 30.71
CA ASP A 91 -7.06 8.29 30.13
C ASP A 91 -8.10 8.48 29.04
N LYS A 92 -9.03 9.43 29.24
CA LYS A 92 -10.02 9.79 28.22
C LYS A 92 -9.33 10.37 26.99
N MET A 93 -8.41 11.33 27.16
CA MET A 93 -7.64 11.88 26.04
C MET A 93 -6.75 10.81 25.37
N ASN A 94 -6.08 9.95 26.14
CA ASN A 94 -5.25 8.88 25.59
C ASN A 94 -6.09 7.86 24.81
N TYR A 95 -7.31 7.59 25.26
CA TYR A 95 -8.25 6.76 24.54
C TYR A 95 -8.82 7.44 23.30
N GLU A 96 -9.18 8.71 23.36
CA GLU A 96 -9.66 9.47 22.21
C GLU A 96 -8.57 9.62 21.14
N MET A 97 -7.30 9.75 21.54
CA MET A 97 -6.17 9.96 20.63
C MET A 97 -5.51 8.65 20.16
N HIS A 98 -5.47 7.62 21.01
CA HIS A 98 -4.71 6.39 20.75
C HIS A 98 -5.55 5.11 20.91
N GLY A 99 -6.76 5.20 21.44
CA GLY A 99 -7.65 4.06 21.65
C GLY A 99 -7.17 3.08 22.72
N VAL A 100 -6.28 3.51 23.61
CA VAL A 100 -5.73 2.68 24.68
C VAL A 100 -6.65 2.77 25.90
N ILE A 101 -7.16 1.62 26.35
CA ILE A 101 -7.94 1.50 27.58
C ILE A 101 -6.95 1.44 28.76
N PRO A 102 -7.09 2.28 29.81
CA PRO A 102 -6.16 2.27 30.92
C PRO A 102 -6.28 0.98 31.74
N ALA A 103 -5.17 0.49 32.29
CA ALA A 103 -5.12 -0.78 33.02
C ALA A 103 -6.11 -0.85 34.19
N GLN A 104 -6.40 0.28 34.83
CA GLN A 104 -7.39 0.40 35.91
C GLN A 104 -8.84 0.20 35.44
N ALA A 105 -9.14 0.49 34.17
CA ALA A 105 -10.47 0.27 33.59
C ALA A 105 -10.70 -1.20 33.15
N ALA A 106 -9.62 -1.97 32.97
CA ALA A 106 -9.71 -3.40 32.68
C ALA A 106 -10.16 -4.26 33.89
N GLY A 107 -10.22 -3.66 35.09
CA GLY A 107 -10.56 -4.35 36.34
C GLY A 107 -11.99 -4.14 36.88
N SER A 108 -12.79 -3.25 36.27
CA SER A 108 -14.17 -3.02 36.73
C SER A 108 -15.09 -4.15 36.29
N THR A 109 -15.26 -5.14 37.18
CA THR A 109 -16.36 -6.11 37.28
C THR A 109 -17.19 -6.28 36.01
N VAL A 110 -16.65 -7.04 35.06
CA VAL A 110 -17.43 -7.60 33.96
C VAL A 110 -18.35 -8.65 34.56
N ASN A 111 -19.65 -8.42 34.44
CA ASN A 111 -20.71 -9.37 34.81
C ASN A 111 -20.43 -10.71 34.09
N PRO A 112 -20.30 -11.87 34.77
CA PRO A 112 -19.78 -13.12 34.17
C PRO A 112 -20.76 -13.83 33.21
N GLY A 113 -21.71 -13.12 32.61
CA GLY A 113 -22.70 -13.64 31.67
C GLY A 113 -22.64 -13.05 30.25
N ALA A 114 -21.77 -12.09 29.98
CA ALA A 114 -21.61 -11.51 28.65
C ALA A 114 -20.27 -11.97 28.06
N ASN A 115 -20.34 -12.94 27.14
CA ASN A 115 -19.22 -13.32 26.29
C ASN A 115 -18.81 -12.11 25.43
N ALA A 116 -17.90 -11.29 25.96
CA ALA A 116 -17.14 -10.30 25.22
C ALA A 116 -16.21 -11.05 24.26
N SER A 117 -16.79 -11.50 23.16
CA SER A 117 -16.05 -11.95 21.99
C SER A 117 -15.33 -10.72 21.47
N SER A 118 -14.03 -10.69 21.75
CA SER A 118 -13.09 -9.64 21.45
C SER A 118 -13.33 -9.03 20.07
N ALA A 119 -13.43 -7.69 20.01
CA ALA A 119 -13.55 -6.90 18.78
C ALA A 119 -12.38 -7.09 17.77
N VAL A 120 -11.44 -7.98 18.08
CA VAL A 120 -10.34 -8.42 17.22
C VAL A 120 -10.82 -9.28 16.04
N ALA A 121 -12.00 -9.90 16.13
CA ALA A 121 -12.55 -10.75 15.05
C ALA A 121 -12.90 -9.97 13.75
N GLY A 122 -12.91 -8.63 13.77
CA GLY A 122 -13.19 -7.80 12.58
C GLY A 122 -11.95 -7.30 11.83
N PHE A 123 -10.76 -7.42 12.41
CA PHE A 123 -9.51 -6.88 11.81
C PHE A 123 -9.05 -7.69 10.59
N ILE A 124 -9.30 -9.00 10.60
CA ILE A 124 -8.75 -9.94 9.62
C ILE A 124 -9.51 -9.89 8.28
N ASP A 125 -10.76 -9.44 8.25
CA ASP A 125 -11.63 -9.56 7.06
C ASP A 125 -11.29 -8.57 5.93
N VAL A 126 -10.59 -7.46 6.23
CA VAL A 126 -10.30 -6.41 5.23
C VAL A 126 -8.83 -6.22 4.92
N SER A 127 -7.92 -6.86 5.66
CA SER A 127 -6.47 -6.73 5.43
C SER A 127 -6.05 -7.51 4.18
N PRO A 128 -5.53 -6.85 3.13
CA PRO A 128 -5.03 -7.55 1.95
C PRO A 128 -3.83 -8.42 2.33
N LYS A 129 -3.63 -9.52 1.58
CA LYS A 129 -2.58 -10.52 1.82
C LYS A 129 -1.83 -10.86 0.55
N GLY A 130 -0.60 -11.34 0.71
CA GLY A 130 0.25 -11.80 -0.37
C GLY A 130 0.85 -10.68 -1.22
N ILE A 131 1.36 -11.09 -2.37
CA ILE A 131 2.12 -10.24 -3.28
C ILE A 131 1.15 -9.55 -4.25
N PRO A 132 1.21 -8.21 -4.41
CA PRO A 132 0.43 -7.51 -5.44
C PRO A 132 0.71 -8.09 -6.83
N ARG A 133 -0.35 -8.40 -7.58
CA ARG A 133 -0.30 -9.26 -8.78
C ARG A 133 0.72 -8.83 -9.85
N ILE A 134 0.87 -7.53 -10.09
CA ILE A 134 1.71 -7.00 -11.17
C ILE A 134 3.02 -6.46 -10.59
N TYR A 135 2.94 -5.40 -9.80
CA TYR A 135 4.11 -4.68 -9.31
C TYR A 135 4.78 -5.30 -8.07
N GLY A 136 4.12 -6.25 -7.39
CA GLY A 136 4.61 -6.79 -6.13
C GLY A 136 5.96 -7.49 -6.27
N ALA A 137 6.08 -8.36 -7.27
CA ALA A 137 7.34 -9.05 -7.57
C ALA A 137 8.41 -8.09 -8.14
N GLU A 138 8.00 -7.09 -8.92
CA GLU A 138 8.91 -6.12 -9.54
C GLU A 138 9.59 -5.21 -8.51
N LEU A 139 8.80 -4.76 -7.52
CA LEU A 139 9.28 -3.90 -6.45
C LEU A 139 9.85 -4.71 -5.27
N GLY A 140 9.54 -6.01 -5.18
CA GLY A 140 9.89 -6.82 -4.02
C GLY A 140 9.08 -6.43 -2.78
N VAL A 141 7.78 -6.17 -2.96
CA VAL A 141 6.86 -5.81 -1.87
C VAL A 141 5.74 -6.84 -1.73
N SER A 142 5.34 -7.10 -0.49
CA SER A 142 4.16 -7.88 -0.13
C SER A 142 3.23 -7.06 0.77
N PHE A 143 1.93 -7.31 0.69
CA PHE A 143 0.98 -6.78 1.67
C PHE A 143 1.28 -7.29 3.09
N ASP A 144 1.87 -8.48 3.19
CA ASP A 144 2.25 -9.09 4.48
C ASP A 144 3.47 -8.40 5.13
N ASP A 145 4.17 -7.53 4.39
CA ASP A 145 5.33 -6.79 4.91
C ASP A 145 4.93 -5.63 5.82
N VAL A 146 3.69 -5.17 5.73
CA VAL A 146 3.16 -4.05 6.52
C VAL A 146 2.22 -4.61 7.58
N SER A 147 2.74 -4.77 8.81
CA SER A 147 1.96 -5.26 9.95
C SER A 147 2.36 -4.56 11.25
N PRO A 148 1.44 -4.44 12.24
CA PRO A 148 1.79 -3.94 13.57
C PRO A 148 2.86 -4.79 14.28
N SER A 149 3.00 -6.06 13.92
CA SER A 149 3.98 -6.99 14.49
C SER A 149 5.40 -6.83 13.95
N ASP A 150 5.58 -6.18 12.79
CA ASP A 150 6.90 -5.92 12.20
C ASP A 150 6.98 -4.48 11.67
N PRO A 151 7.09 -3.48 12.57
CA PRO A 151 7.12 -2.08 12.17
C PRO A 151 8.33 -1.73 11.32
N ARG A 152 9.48 -2.41 11.52
CA ARG A 152 10.68 -2.18 10.73
C ARG A 152 10.44 -2.55 9.27
N LYS A 153 9.86 -3.73 9.01
CA LYS A 153 9.56 -4.14 7.64
C LYS A 153 8.49 -3.25 7.01
N ALA A 154 7.52 -2.80 7.79
CA ALA A 154 6.55 -1.81 7.34
C ALA A 154 7.23 -0.49 6.90
N ASP A 155 8.19 0.00 7.70
CA ASP A 155 8.97 1.21 7.38
C ASP A 155 9.82 1.02 6.12
N GLU A 156 10.44 -0.15 5.93
CA GLU A 156 11.19 -0.48 4.71
C GLU A 156 10.29 -0.46 3.46
N THR A 157 9.10 -1.06 3.53
CA THR A 157 8.13 -1.04 2.43
C THR A 157 7.63 0.38 2.14
N ILE A 158 7.29 1.16 3.18
CA ILE A 158 6.89 2.57 3.05
C ILE A 158 8.01 3.40 2.42
N ALA A 159 9.25 3.21 2.87
CA ALA A 159 10.41 3.92 2.35
C ALA A 159 10.67 3.57 0.89
N LEU A 160 10.54 2.30 0.50
CA LEU A 160 10.69 1.85 -0.88
C LEU A 160 9.68 2.51 -1.81
N LEU A 161 8.39 2.43 -1.48
CA LEU A 161 7.32 3.02 -2.30
C LEU A 161 7.42 4.55 -2.35
N SER A 162 7.88 5.18 -1.27
CA SER A 162 8.10 6.64 -1.19
C SER A 162 9.17 7.15 -2.16
N GLN A 163 10.09 6.29 -2.64
CA GLN A 163 11.16 6.72 -3.54
C GLN A 163 10.58 7.30 -4.85
N PHE A 164 9.44 6.82 -5.32
CA PHE A 164 8.84 7.33 -6.56
C PHE A 164 8.22 8.73 -6.44
N ASP A 165 8.02 9.23 -5.22
CA ASP A 165 7.47 10.57 -4.96
C ASP A 165 8.52 11.59 -4.47
N LYS A 166 9.65 11.14 -3.92
CA LYS A 166 10.70 12.02 -3.38
C LYS A 166 11.72 12.37 -4.45
N GLU A 167 11.84 13.66 -4.80
CA GLU A 167 12.76 14.17 -5.82
C GLU A 167 14.22 13.76 -5.62
N ASN A 168 14.66 13.63 -4.36
CA ASN A 168 16.03 13.29 -4.00
C ASN A 168 16.31 11.78 -3.89
N SER A 169 15.36 10.91 -4.27
CA SER A 169 15.49 9.45 -4.10
C SER A 169 16.32 8.74 -5.18
N GLY A 170 16.55 9.41 -6.31
CA GLY A 170 17.10 8.78 -7.53
C GLY A 170 16.11 7.90 -8.29
N LYS A 171 14.86 7.73 -7.82
CA LYS A 171 13.77 7.03 -8.52
C LYS A 171 12.51 7.90 -8.69
N PHE A 172 12.64 9.21 -8.47
CA PHE A 172 11.53 10.14 -8.60
C PHE A 172 10.84 10.02 -9.96
N ILE A 173 9.51 10.03 -9.94
CA ILE A 173 8.68 10.01 -11.14
C ILE A 173 7.95 11.36 -11.22
N GLU A 174 8.28 12.10 -12.28
CA GLU A 174 7.51 13.26 -12.71
C GLU A 174 6.45 12.81 -13.71
N LEU A 175 5.18 13.11 -13.43
CA LEU A 175 4.08 12.79 -14.32
C LEU A 175 3.68 14.04 -15.09
N GLU A 176 3.41 13.85 -16.38
CA GLU A 176 2.94 14.91 -17.28
C GLU A 176 1.70 14.45 -18.07
N GLY A 177 1.05 15.39 -18.75
CA GLY A 177 -0.05 15.12 -19.69
C GLY A 177 -1.18 14.27 -19.09
N GLU A 178 -1.60 13.23 -19.80
CA GLU A 178 -2.69 12.34 -19.40
C GLU A 178 -2.40 11.64 -18.06
N LYS A 179 -1.16 11.18 -17.84
CA LYS A 179 -0.78 10.50 -16.60
C LYS A 179 -0.93 11.43 -15.39
N LEU A 180 -0.56 12.70 -15.51
CA LEU A 180 -0.76 13.69 -14.44
C LEU A 180 -2.26 13.92 -14.15
N GLN A 181 -3.09 14.00 -15.19
CA GLN A 181 -4.55 14.17 -14.99
C GLN A 181 -5.17 12.96 -14.29
N ARG A 182 -4.79 11.75 -14.71
CA ARG A 182 -5.21 10.51 -14.03
C ARG A 182 -4.73 10.49 -12.58
N TYR A 183 -3.48 10.86 -12.32
CA TYR A 183 -2.94 10.96 -10.97
C TYR A 183 -3.75 11.92 -10.09
N ILE A 184 -4.09 13.11 -10.59
CA ILE A 184 -4.90 14.08 -9.87
C ILE A 184 -6.27 13.49 -9.55
N LYS A 185 -6.94 12.88 -10.54
CA LYS A 185 -8.25 12.26 -10.39
C LYS A 185 -8.26 11.11 -9.36
N ILE A 186 -7.25 10.24 -9.38
CA ILE A 186 -7.18 9.08 -8.48
C ILE A 186 -6.80 9.54 -7.07
N SER A 187 -5.70 10.30 -6.95
CA SER A 187 -5.14 10.67 -5.65
C SER A 187 -6.04 11.64 -4.87
N SER A 188 -6.85 12.45 -5.55
CA SER A 188 -7.84 13.32 -4.90
C SER A 188 -9.00 12.57 -4.24
N GLN A 189 -9.17 11.28 -4.52
CA GLN A 189 -10.19 10.44 -3.91
C GLN A 189 -9.74 9.78 -2.60
N ILE A 190 -8.44 9.83 -2.27
CA ILE A 190 -7.88 9.20 -1.07
C ILE A 190 -7.62 10.24 0.01
N SER A 191 -8.27 10.08 1.16
CA SER A 191 -8.07 10.92 2.36
C SER A 191 -6.80 10.60 3.13
N CYS A 192 -6.28 11.61 3.85
CA CYS A 192 -5.30 11.48 4.94
C CYS A 192 -5.96 11.69 6.32
N GLU A 193 -7.18 11.18 6.52
CA GLU A 193 -8.01 11.51 7.68
C GLU A 193 -7.47 10.98 9.01
N TYR A 194 -6.62 9.94 8.98
CA TYR A 194 -6.10 9.26 10.17
C TYR A 194 -4.69 9.69 10.58
N CYS A 195 -4.03 10.55 9.81
CA CYS A 195 -2.67 11.02 10.11
C CYS A 195 -2.64 12.53 10.34
N CYS A 196 -2.88 13.33 9.30
CA CYS A 196 -2.80 14.79 9.36
C CYS A 196 -4.14 15.50 9.14
N GLY A 197 -5.22 14.75 8.89
CA GLY A 197 -6.55 15.32 8.65
C GLY A 197 -6.71 16.00 7.29
N ALA A 198 -5.76 15.93 6.37
CA ALA A 198 -5.92 16.51 5.03
C ALA A 198 -7.05 15.81 4.26
N GLU A 199 -7.82 16.57 3.47
CA GLU A 199 -8.93 16.06 2.68
C GLU A 199 -8.47 15.03 1.64
N SER A 200 -7.31 15.26 1.04
CA SER A 200 -6.72 14.42 0.00
C SER A 200 -5.21 14.29 0.23
N ILE A 201 -4.56 13.27 -0.33
CA ILE A 201 -3.09 13.12 -0.31
C ILE A 201 -2.37 14.16 -1.21
N ILE A 202 -3.12 14.82 -2.10
CA ILE A 202 -2.66 15.90 -2.98
C ILE A 202 -3.59 17.13 -2.96
N PHE A 203 -3.06 18.29 -3.34
CA PHE A 203 -3.83 19.45 -3.73
C PHE A 203 -4.43 19.28 -5.14
N PRO A 204 -5.42 20.12 -5.55
CA PRO A 204 -6.03 20.03 -6.88
C PRO A 204 -5.07 20.18 -8.06
N ASN A 205 -3.88 20.76 -7.83
CA ASN A 205 -2.83 20.90 -8.83
C ASN A 205 -1.87 19.68 -8.90
N GLY A 206 -2.12 18.61 -8.14
CA GLY A 206 -1.28 17.42 -8.09
C GLY A 206 -0.10 17.50 -7.11
N GLN A 207 0.15 18.65 -6.47
CA GLN A 207 1.20 18.76 -5.48
C GLN A 207 0.83 18.01 -4.19
N ALA A 208 1.83 17.53 -3.45
CA ALA A 208 1.64 16.86 -2.17
C ALA A 208 0.88 17.74 -1.17
N ALA A 209 -0.22 17.22 -0.59
CA ALA A 209 -0.95 17.92 0.46
C ALA A 209 -0.30 17.77 1.85
N CYS A 210 0.49 16.71 2.05
CA CYS A 210 1.21 16.45 3.30
C CYS A 210 2.52 15.68 3.08
N GLY A 211 3.48 15.87 4.00
CA GLY A 211 4.80 15.23 4.00
C GLY A 211 4.90 13.96 4.84
N CYS A 212 3.78 13.31 5.17
CA CYS A 212 3.77 12.09 5.98
C CYS A 212 4.35 10.90 5.19
N ALA A 213 5.03 9.97 5.85
CA ALA A 213 5.63 8.80 5.19
C ALA A 213 4.59 7.96 4.42
N HIS A 214 3.40 7.72 5.00
CA HIS A 214 2.31 7.02 4.32
C HIS A 214 1.82 7.76 3.06
N SER A 215 1.82 9.09 3.09
CA SER A 215 1.40 9.91 1.94
C SER A 215 2.42 9.87 0.81
N TYR A 216 3.72 9.93 1.15
CA TYR A 216 4.79 9.68 0.18
C TYR A 216 4.67 8.29 -0.45
N SER A 217 4.41 7.25 0.36
CA SER A 217 4.22 5.89 -0.12
C SER A 217 3.02 5.77 -1.07
N MET A 218 1.85 6.29 -0.69
CA MET A 218 0.64 6.23 -1.52
C MET A 218 0.78 7.03 -2.83
N ARG A 219 1.35 8.24 -2.78
CA ARG A 219 1.61 9.04 -3.99
C ARG A 219 2.66 8.36 -4.87
N GLY A 220 3.71 7.82 -4.27
CA GLY A 220 4.77 7.10 -4.97
C GLY A 220 4.26 5.86 -5.68
N LEU A 221 3.40 5.07 -5.02
CA LEU A 221 2.72 3.94 -5.65
C LEU A 221 1.84 4.38 -6.82
N ALA A 222 1.01 5.41 -6.64
CA ALA A 222 0.16 5.92 -7.72
C ALA A 222 0.99 6.37 -8.94
N LYS A 223 2.10 7.07 -8.69
CA LYS A 223 3.05 7.49 -9.73
C LYS A 223 3.69 6.30 -10.43
N TYR A 224 4.14 5.29 -9.69
CA TYR A 224 4.72 4.07 -10.27
C TYR A 224 3.71 3.34 -11.17
N LEU A 225 2.49 3.11 -10.68
CA LEU A 225 1.45 2.41 -11.43
C LEU A 225 1.04 3.17 -12.69
N LEU A 226 0.91 4.49 -12.63
CA LEU A 226 0.62 5.31 -13.81
C LEU A 226 1.80 5.38 -14.78
N ASP A 227 3.02 5.38 -14.28
CA ASP A 227 4.18 5.45 -15.15
C ASP A 227 4.43 4.13 -15.90
N ARG A 228 4.38 3.01 -15.18
CA ARG A 228 4.79 1.69 -15.65
C ARG A 228 3.65 0.80 -16.11
N HIS A 229 2.45 0.98 -15.56
CA HIS A 229 1.32 0.08 -15.78
C HIS A 229 0.01 0.80 -16.13
N ALA A 230 0.08 2.02 -16.67
CA ALA A 230 -1.11 2.78 -17.08
C ALA A 230 -2.00 2.04 -18.10
N GLY A 231 -1.43 1.12 -18.88
CA GLY A 231 -2.16 0.27 -19.83
C GLY A 231 -2.72 -1.02 -19.22
N GLU A 232 -2.29 -1.40 -18.01
CA GLU A 232 -2.72 -2.63 -17.31
C GLU A 232 -3.71 -2.34 -16.18
N PHE A 233 -3.65 -1.12 -15.62
CA PHE A 233 -4.57 -0.66 -14.57
C PHE A 233 -5.48 0.47 -15.06
N THR A 234 -6.79 0.29 -14.84
CA THR A 234 -7.76 1.38 -14.87
C THR A 234 -7.59 2.28 -13.64
N ASP A 235 -8.16 3.49 -13.69
CA ASP A 235 -8.14 4.41 -12.54
C ASP A 235 -8.70 3.78 -11.26
N ASP A 236 -9.80 3.03 -11.39
CA ASP A 236 -10.45 2.36 -10.25
C ASP A 236 -9.56 1.25 -9.69
N GLN A 237 -8.84 0.51 -10.53
CA GLN A 237 -7.91 -0.52 -10.05
C GLN A 237 -6.69 0.10 -9.34
N ILE A 238 -6.17 1.24 -9.81
CA ILE A 238 -5.11 1.97 -9.08
C ILE A 238 -5.65 2.47 -7.74
N LEU A 239 -6.86 3.02 -7.73
CA LEU A 239 -7.51 3.48 -6.50
C LEU A 239 -7.73 2.33 -5.52
N GLU A 240 -8.12 1.15 -6.01
CA GLU A 240 -8.27 -0.07 -5.23
C GLU A 240 -6.93 -0.51 -4.62
N GLU A 241 -5.84 -0.51 -5.39
CA GLU A 241 -4.49 -0.82 -4.90
C GLU A 241 -4.04 0.17 -3.82
N MET A 242 -4.24 1.48 -4.03
CA MET A 242 -3.96 2.47 -2.99
C MET A 242 -4.81 2.24 -1.73
N GLY A 243 -6.07 1.83 -1.91
CA GLY A 243 -6.96 1.49 -0.81
C GLY A 243 -6.49 0.28 0.00
N LYS A 244 -5.99 -0.77 -0.67
CA LYS A 244 -5.35 -1.92 -0.02
C LYS A 244 -4.21 -1.47 0.88
N TRP A 245 -3.26 -0.68 0.38
CA TRP A 245 -2.15 -0.17 1.21
C TRP A 245 -2.63 0.69 2.38
N LYS A 246 -3.62 1.56 2.16
CA LYS A 246 -4.19 2.38 3.25
C LYS A 246 -4.80 1.52 4.36
N THR A 247 -5.45 0.40 4.04
CA THR A 247 -5.96 -0.52 5.07
C THR A 247 -4.84 -1.15 5.91
N LEU A 248 -3.63 -1.31 5.37
CA LEU A 248 -2.48 -1.81 6.13
C LEU A 248 -1.86 -0.72 7.01
N TYR A 249 -1.83 0.53 6.55
CA TYR A 249 -1.27 1.66 7.30
C TYR A 249 -2.13 2.08 8.49
N PHE A 250 -3.46 1.99 8.37
CA PHE A 250 -4.41 2.42 9.41
C PHE A 250 -5.42 1.32 9.75
N PRO A 251 -4.96 0.15 10.19
CA PRO A 251 -5.79 -1.04 10.12
C PRO A 251 -6.91 -1.02 11.16
N GLY A 252 -6.71 -0.40 12.33
CA GLY A 252 -7.79 -0.21 13.31
C GLY A 252 -8.87 0.76 12.83
N ALA A 253 -8.48 1.89 12.27
CA ALA A 253 -9.43 2.89 11.77
C ALA A 253 -10.24 2.36 10.57
N LEU A 254 -9.59 1.68 9.62
CA LEU A 254 -10.29 1.11 8.47
C LEU A 254 -11.16 -0.11 8.85
N SER A 255 -10.79 -0.88 9.86
CA SER A 255 -11.64 -1.96 10.38
C SER A 255 -12.95 -1.41 10.96
N GLN A 256 -12.89 -0.28 11.68
CA GLN A 256 -14.10 0.38 12.19
C GLN A 256 -14.95 0.93 11.04
N LYS A 257 -14.32 1.60 10.08
CA LYS A 257 -15.00 2.10 8.88
C LYS A 257 -15.70 0.97 8.14
N ALA A 258 -15.06 -0.19 7.98
CA ALA A 258 -15.65 -1.39 7.38
C ALA A 258 -16.94 -1.83 8.09
N GLN A 259 -16.93 -1.88 9.43
CA GLN A 259 -18.11 -2.25 10.21
C GLN A 259 -19.26 -1.27 10.01
N VAL A 260 -18.98 0.04 9.98
CA VAL A 260 -20.00 1.08 9.76
C VAL A 260 -20.55 1.03 8.33
N LEU A 261 -19.70 0.83 7.32
CA LEU A 261 -20.15 0.66 5.93
C LEU A 261 -21.10 -0.52 5.80
N LYS A 262 -20.71 -1.68 6.35
CA LYS A 262 -21.52 -2.91 6.38
C LYS A 262 -22.86 -2.68 7.09
N GLY A 263 -22.84 -2.03 8.26
CA GLY A 263 -24.05 -1.71 9.03
C GLY A 263 -25.02 -0.77 8.30
N LYS A 264 -24.52 0.04 7.36
CA LYS A 264 -25.33 0.94 6.51
C LYS A 264 -25.71 0.34 5.15
N GLY A 265 -25.40 -0.93 4.91
CA GLY A 265 -25.66 -1.59 3.63
C GLY A 265 -24.85 -1.03 2.47
N ILE A 266 -23.71 -0.37 2.76
CA ILE A 266 -22.78 0.10 1.74
C ILE A 266 -21.84 -1.06 1.39
N GLU A 267 -21.65 -1.29 0.10
CA GLU A 267 -20.76 -2.34 -0.40
C GLU A 267 -19.35 -2.18 0.19
N LEU A 268 -18.83 -3.28 0.73
CA LEU A 268 -17.49 -3.33 1.30
C LEU A 268 -16.47 -3.66 0.20
N ASN A 269 -15.75 -2.65 -0.24
CA ASN A 269 -14.59 -2.80 -1.13
C ASN A 269 -13.51 -1.76 -0.77
N TYR A 270 -12.29 -1.96 -1.26
CA TYR A 270 -11.14 -1.11 -0.92
C TYR A 270 -11.32 0.35 -1.36
N ILE A 271 -12.03 0.59 -2.46
CA ILE A 271 -12.35 1.94 -2.93
C ILE A 271 -13.22 2.65 -1.89
N ASN A 272 -14.35 2.05 -1.47
CA ASN A 272 -15.26 2.64 -0.49
C ASN A 272 -14.59 2.82 0.89
N LEU A 273 -13.73 1.88 1.28
CA LEU A 273 -12.95 1.99 2.52
C LEU A 273 -11.97 3.16 2.48
N ALA A 274 -11.24 3.31 1.39
CA ALA A 274 -10.19 4.32 1.30
C ALA A 274 -10.69 5.71 0.86
N SER A 275 -11.87 5.76 0.23
CA SER A 275 -12.44 6.94 -0.41
C SER A 275 -12.84 8.04 0.56
N ASN A 276 -12.66 9.28 0.08
CA ASN A 276 -13.20 10.51 0.62
C ASN A 276 -14.72 10.55 0.75
N LYS A 277 -15.45 9.80 -0.10
CA LYS A 277 -16.91 9.77 -0.11
C LYS A 277 -17.50 9.40 1.25
N TYR A 278 -16.84 8.51 1.98
CA TYR A 278 -17.28 8.01 3.29
C TYR A 278 -16.35 8.46 4.42
N ARG A 279 -15.59 9.53 4.22
CA ARG A 279 -14.68 10.07 5.23
C ARG A 279 -15.42 10.39 6.53
N GLY A 280 -14.92 9.88 7.65
CA GLY A 280 -15.47 10.16 8.96
C GLY A 280 -16.85 9.54 9.20
N ILE A 281 -17.28 8.58 8.36
CA ILE A 281 -18.52 7.84 8.60
C ILE A 281 -18.45 7.04 9.91
N GLU A 282 -17.24 6.70 10.33
CA GLU A 282 -16.86 6.05 11.57
C GLU A 282 -16.76 7.00 12.78
N LYS A 283 -16.94 8.32 12.62
CA LYS A 283 -16.89 9.25 13.76
C LYS A 283 -17.98 8.88 14.78
N GLY A 284 -17.57 8.70 16.03
CA GLY A 284 -18.44 8.24 17.11
C GLY A 284 -18.52 6.71 17.23
N ALA A 285 -17.88 5.96 16.35
CA ALA A 285 -17.62 4.53 16.57
C ALA A 285 -16.46 4.39 17.57
N VAL A 286 -16.61 3.40 18.46
CA VAL A 286 -15.62 3.02 19.45
C VAL A 286 -14.53 2.24 18.72
N GLY A 287 -13.31 2.78 18.63
CA GLY A 287 -12.20 1.90 18.36
C GLY A 287 -10.82 2.55 18.35
N GLY A 288 -9.88 1.75 18.85
CA GLY A 288 -8.47 2.03 18.89
C GLY A 288 -7.70 1.21 17.87
N GLY A 289 -6.73 1.84 17.23
CA GLY A 289 -5.67 1.15 16.51
C GLY A 289 -4.56 2.12 16.19
N ALA A 290 -3.33 1.73 16.52
CA ALA A 290 -2.15 2.49 16.17
C ALA A 290 -1.90 2.45 14.65
N MET A 291 -1.29 3.51 14.12
CA MET A 291 -0.75 3.53 12.76
C MET A 291 0.40 2.50 12.64
N VAL A 292 0.54 1.90 11.47
CA VAL A 292 1.63 0.96 11.17
C VAL A 292 2.73 1.65 10.38
N GLY A 293 3.94 1.68 10.94
CA GLY A 293 5.11 2.34 10.37
C GLY A 293 4.98 3.86 10.21
N GLY A 294 5.97 4.46 9.57
CA GLY A 294 6.05 5.88 9.24
C GLY A 294 6.81 6.75 10.25
N CYS A 295 7.75 6.16 10.99
CA CYS A 295 8.66 6.85 11.92
C CYS A 295 9.87 7.48 11.21
#